data_AF-A0A3C2D425-F1
#
_entry.id   AF-A0A3C2D425-F1
#
_cell.length_a   1.000
_cell.length_b   1.000
_cell.length_c   1.000
_cell.angle_alpha   90.00
_cell.angle_beta   90.00
_cell.angle_gamma   90.00
#
_symmetry.space_group_name_H-M   'P 1'
#
loop_
_entity.id
_entity.type
_entity.pdbx_description
1 polymer ?
#
loop_
_entity_poly.entity_id
_entity_poly.type
_entity_poly.pdbx_seq_one_letter_code
_entity_poly.pdbx_strand_id
1 'polypeptide(L)'
;MNFEKPIHDRSFLLNINYKKHKMNYLDSSEILIKKQNTEYLVHLIRIALADDVITGNEMELLHLISKKLGFTEIETVQLIKTTNKSDYRPPSEFSQRFEQVFEIVNMSLADRSIIKDEMRLASSFAAKCGFKENEIPSLLLLLLNGIRQGKNKSELLKEYQNKLKS
;
A
#
# COMPACT_ATOMS: atom_id res chain seq x y z
N MET A 1 45.17 -31.36 -18.18
CA MET A 1 45.86 -30.06 -17.98
C MET A 1 44.90 -29.19 -17.18
N ASN A 2 44.95 -29.32 -15.85
CA ASN A 2 44.04 -28.63 -14.93
C ASN A 2 44.56 -27.22 -14.73
N PHE A 3 43.89 -26.23 -15.34
CA PHE A 3 44.11 -24.83 -15.01
C PHE A 3 43.28 -24.49 -13.78
N GLU A 4 43.76 -24.86 -12.59
CA GLU A 4 43.35 -24.18 -11.37
C GLU A 4 43.80 -22.72 -11.47
N LYS A 5 42.85 -21.81 -11.70
CA LYS A 5 43.16 -20.38 -11.75
C LYS A 5 43.66 -19.93 -10.39
N PRO A 6 44.79 -19.21 -10.30
CA PRO A 6 45.42 -18.90 -9.03
C PRO A 6 44.51 -17.97 -8.21
N ILE A 7 44.17 -18.43 -7.00
CA ILE A 7 43.37 -17.72 -5.98
C ILE A 7 44.00 -16.37 -5.56
N HIS A 8 45.24 -16.11 -5.98
CA HIS A 8 46.01 -14.90 -5.65
C HIS A 8 45.84 -13.73 -6.62
N ASP A 9 45.03 -13.85 -7.68
CA ASP A 9 44.74 -12.69 -8.54
C ASP A 9 43.86 -11.68 -7.78
N ARG A 10 44.46 -10.53 -7.43
CA ARG A 10 43.78 -9.42 -6.76
C ARG A 10 42.53 -8.97 -7.51
N SER A 11 42.50 -9.06 -8.84
CA SER A 11 41.33 -8.68 -9.65
C SER A 11 40.16 -9.67 -9.46
N PHE A 12 40.46 -10.95 -9.28
CA PHE A 12 39.47 -11.99 -9.01
C PHE A 12 38.86 -11.85 -7.61
N LEU A 13 39.70 -11.62 -6.59
CA LEU A 13 39.25 -11.37 -5.21
C LEU A 13 38.43 -10.08 -5.10
N LEU A 14 38.81 -9.01 -5.81
CA LEU A 14 38.04 -7.76 -5.85
C LEU A 14 36.64 -7.99 -6.42
N ASN A 15 36.52 -8.79 -7.49
CA ASN A 15 35.24 -9.11 -8.14
C ASN A 15 34.34 -9.97 -7.24
N ILE A 16 34.90 -10.95 -6.52
CA ILE A 16 34.14 -11.74 -5.52
C ILE A 16 33.65 -10.83 -4.40
N ASN A 17 34.50 -9.96 -3.87
CA ASN A 17 34.13 -9.09 -2.76
C ASN A 17 33.09 -8.04 -3.21
N TYR A 18 33.23 -7.49 -4.42
CA TYR A 18 32.26 -6.58 -5.04
C TYR A 18 30.90 -7.26 -5.25
N LYS A 19 30.87 -8.49 -5.78
CA LYS A 19 29.64 -9.27 -5.93
C LYS A 19 28.99 -9.61 -4.59
N LYS A 20 29.78 -9.99 -3.58
CA LYS A 20 29.29 -10.31 -2.23
C LYS A 20 28.71 -9.07 -1.54
N HIS A 21 29.37 -7.92 -1.66
CA HIS A 21 28.86 -6.66 -1.11
C HIS A 21 27.58 -6.20 -1.79
N LYS A 22 27.51 -6.31 -3.12
CA LYS A 22 26.32 -5.98 -3.91
C LYS A 22 25.14 -6.92 -3.60
N MET A 23 25.40 -8.22 -3.43
CA MET A 23 24.39 -9.21 -3.03
C MET A 23 23.81 -8.94 -1.64
N ASN A 24 24.65 -8.61 -0.65
CA ASN A 24 24.17 -8.26 0.69
C ASN A 24 23.31 -6.99 0.71
N TYR A 25 23.60 -6.02 -0.16
CA TYR A 25 22.83 -4.78 -0.25
C TYR A 25 21.46 -4.99 -0.93
N LEU A 26 21.42 -5.82 -1.98
CA LEU A 26 20.17 -6.21 -2.65
C LEU A 26 19.24 -6.95 -1.68
N ASP A 27 19.75 -7.95 -0.97
CA ASP A 27 18.99 -8.75 0.01
C ASP A 27 18.41 -7.88 1.15
N SER A 28 19.22 -6.98 1.71
CA SER A 28 18.75 -6.07 2.77
C SER A 28 17.65 -5.09 2.30
N SER A 29 17.72 -4.63 1.04
CA SER A 29 16.67 -3.78 0.46
C SER A 29 15.37 -4.54 0.19
N GLU A 30 15.46 -5.77 -0.33
CA GLU A 30 14.30 -6.64 -0.56
C GLU A 30 13.60 -7.01 0.75
N ILE A 31 14.39 -7.31 1.80
CA ILE A 31 13.88 -7.56 3.16
C ILE A 31 13.13 -6.33 3.69
N LEU A 32 13.70 -5.13 3.52
CA LEU A 32 13.06 -3.88 3.96
C LEU A 32 11.74 -3.63 3.22
N ILE A 33 11.71 -3.83 1.91
CA ILE A 33 10.50 -3.65 1.08
C ILE A 33 9.43 -4.66 1.51
N LYS A 34 9.78 -5.95 1.69
CA LYS A 34 8.82 -6.96 2.15
C LYS A 34 8.27 -6.61 3.53
N LYS A 35 9.10 -6.09 4.44
CA LYS A 35 8.66 -5.62 5.75
C LYS A 35 7.67 -4.46 5.64
N GLN A 36 7.98 -3.41 4.87
CA GLN A 36 7.09 -2.27 4.66
C GLN A 36 5.77 -2.68 4.02
N ASN A 37 5.81 -3.55 3.01
CA ASN A 37 4.62 -4.09 2.36
C ASN A 37 3.75 -4.88 3.35
N THR A 38 4.37 -5.65 4.24
CA THR A 38 3.67 -6.40 5.30
C THR A 38 3.03 -5.45 6.30
N GLU A 39 3.76 -4.44 6.79
CA GLU A 39 3.24 -3.44 7.73
C GLU A 39 2.06 -2.67 7.15
N TYR A 40 2.16 -2.26 5.88
CA TYR A 40 1.08 -1.59 5.17
C TYR A 40 -0.14 -2.50 5.00
N LEU A 41 0.03 -3.76 4.58
CA LEU A 41 -1.08 -4.69 4.45
C LEU A 41 -1.75 -4.97 5.80
N VAL A 42 -0.97 -5.17 6.88
CA VAL A 42 -1.51 -5.30 8.25
C VAL A 42 -2.30 -4.06 8.65
N HIS A 43 -1.81 -2.87 8.32
CA HIS A 43 -2.54 -1.63 8.58
C HIS A 43 -3.90 -1.60 7.87
N LEU A 44 -3.97 -2.00 6.59
CA LEU A 44 -5.24 -2.09 5.87
C LEU A 44 -6.19 -3.12 6.46
N ILE A 45 -5.69 -4.28 6.86
CA ILE A 45 -6.48 -5.31 7.52
C ILE A 45 -7.07 -4.78 8.84
N ARG A 46 -6.28 -4.02 9.61
CA ARG A 46 -6.74 -3.38 10.84
C ARG A 46 -7.86 -2.36 10.60
N ILE A 47 -7.75 -1.58 9.52
CA ILE A 47 -8.85 -0.69 9.11
C ILE A 47 -10.08 -1.53 8.77
N ALA A 48 -9.94 -2.54 7.91
CA ALA A 48 -11.05 -3.41 7.51
C ALA A 48 -11.72 -4.13 8.69
N LEU A 49 -10.99 -4.41 9.77
CA LEU A 49 -11.51 -5.04 10.99
C LEU A 49 -12.08 -4.06 12.03
N ALA A 50 -12.14 -2.76 11.75
CA ALA A 50 -12.58 -1.75 12.72
C ALA A 50 -14.02 -1.96 13.26
N ASP A 51 -14.88 -2.62 12.49
CA ASP A 51 -16.26 -2.99 12.83
C ASP A 51 -16.45 -4.51 13.00
N ASP A 52 -15.36 -5.24 13.24
CA ASP A 52 -15.32 -6.70 13.41
C ASP A 52 -15.73 -7.52 12.18
N VAL A 53 -16.09 -6.90 11.04
CA VAL A 53 -16.59 -7.59 9.85
C VAL A 53 -15.90 -7.08 8.58
N ILE A 54 -15.16 -7.94 7.91
CA ILE A 54 -14.65 -7.65 6.56
C ILE A 54 -15.75 -7.98 5.55
N THR A 55 -16.27 -6.96 4.88
CA THR A 55 -17.25 -7.09 3.81
C THR A 55 -16.62 -7.63 2.52
N GLY A 56 -17.45 -8.11 1.58
CA GLY A 56 -16.95 -8.60 0.28
C GLY A 56 -16.16 -7.54 -0.51
N ASN A 57 -16.59 -6.27 -0.45
CA ASN A 57 -15.89 -5.15 -1.10
C ASN A 57 -14.51 -4.91 -0.47
N GLU A 58 -14.41 -4.98 0.86
CA GLU A 58 -13.15 -4.77 1.55
C GLU A 58 -12.18 -5.92 1.32
N MET A 59 -12.68 -7.16 1.30
CA MET A 59 -11.88 -8.33 0.96
C MET A 59 -11.35 -8.23 -0.47
N GLU A 60 -12.19 -7.81 -1.43
CA GLU A 60 -11.77 -7.56 -2.81
C GLU A 60 -10.65 -6.51 -2.87
N LEU A 61 -10.79 -5.40 -2.14
CA LEU A 61 -9.75 -4.36 -2.06
C LEU A 61 -8.44 -4.88 -1.44
N LEU A 62 -8.53 -5.63 -0.35
CA LEU A 62 -7.38 -6.23 0.33
C LEU A 62 -6.63 -7.19 -0.61
N HIS A 63 -7.33 -8.03 -1.37
CA HIS A 63 -6.71 -8.91 -2.36
C HIS A 63 -6.02 -8.16 -3.50
N LEU A 64 -6.62 -7.07 -3.97
CA LEU A 64 -6.02 -6.25 -5.02
C LEU A 64 -4.71 -5.61 -4.56
N ILE A 65 -4.73 -5.02 -3.36
CA ILE A 65 -3.56 -4.37 -2.80
C ILE A 65 -2.51 -5.41 -2.42
N SER A 66 -2.89 -6.53 -1.79
CA SER A 66 -1.95 -7.59 -1.42
C SER A 66 -1.24 -8.19 -2.62
N LYS A 67 -1.94 -8.42 -3.74
CA LYS A 67 -1.35 -8.86 -5.00
C LYS A 67 -0.31 -7.86 -5.51
N LYS A 68 -0.59 -6.56 -5.47
CA LYS A 68 0.36 -5.51 -5.87
C LYS A 68 1.58 -5.43 -4.98
N LEU A 69 1.42 -5.74 -3.70
CA LEU A 69 2.50 -5.80 -2.72
C LEU A 69 3.31 -7.11 -2.79
N GLY A 70 2.95 -8.03 -3.70
CA GLY A 70 3.64 -9.31 -3.90
C GLY A 70 3.23 -10.41 -2.93
N PHE A 71 2.02 -10.36 -2.38
CA PHE A 71 1.44 -11.44 -1.58
C PHE A 71 0.52 -12.34 -2.42
N THR A 72 0.57 -13.62 -2.13
CA THR A 72 -0.38 -14.62 -2.61
C THR A 72 -1.71 -14.50 -1.85
N GLU A 73 -2.75 -15.10 -2.41
CA GLU A 73 -4.05 -15.20 -1.74
C GLU A 73 -3.95 -15.91 -0.39
N ILE A 74 -3.16 -16.99 -0.32
CA ILE A 74 -2.93 -17.77 0.90
C ILE A 74 -2.25 -16.91 1.98
N GLU A 75 -1.17 -16.20 1.63
CA GLU A 75 -0.49 -15.28 2.57
C GLU A 75 -1.45 -14.18 3.04
N THR A 76 -2.29 -13.65 2.14
CA THR A 76 -3.27 -12.61 2.48
C THR A 76 -4.27 -13.13 3.52
N VAL A 77 -4.85 -14.31 3.27
CA VAL A 77 -5.81 -14.94 4.19
C VAL A 77 -5.16 -15.29 5.53
N GLN A 78 -3.92 -15.79 5.54
CA GLN A 78 -3.17 -16.04 6.77
C GLN A 78 -2.92 -14.75 7.55
N LEU A 79 -2.56 -13.66 6.87
CA LEU A 79 -2.34 -12.37 7.52
C LEU A 79 -3.64 -11.81 8.11
N ILE A 80 -4.77 -11.95 7.42
CA ILE A 80 -6.09 -11.57 7.95
C ILE A 80 -6.42 -12.36 9.22
N LYS A 81 -6.19 -13.67 9.23
CA LYS A 81 -6.48 -14.54 10.39
C LYS A 81 -5.59 -14.26 11.60
N THR A 82 -4.34 -13.90 11.35
CA THR A 82 -3.33 -13.67 12.41
C THR A 82 -3.27 -12.22 12.87
N THR A 83 -3.78 -11.28 12.07
CA THR A 83 -3.90 -9.88 12.49
C THR A 83 -4.92 -9.80 13.61
N ASN A 84 -4.45 -9.42 14.79
CA ASN A 84 -5.33 -9.14 15.91
C ASN A 84 -6.38 -8.11 15.49
N LYS A 85 -7.62 -8.36 15.93
CA LYS A 85 -8.67 -7.35 15.97
C LYS A 85 -8.12 -6.15 16.73
N SER A 86 -7.71 -5.12 16.00
CA SER A 86 -7.23 -3.90 16.61
C SER A 86 -8.43 -2.99 16.82
N ASP A 87 -8.44 -2.25 17.92
CA ASP A 87 -9.16 -0.98 18.02
C ASP A 87 -8.52 0.03 17.05
N TYR A 88 -8.62 -0.19 15.74
CA TYR A 88 -8.19 0.83 14.79
C TYR A 88 -9.03 2.08 15.08
N ARG A 89 -8.34 3.14 15.48
CA ARG A 89 -8.91 4.46 15.68
C ARG A 89 -8.39 5.36 14.57
N PRO A 90 -9.27 5.98 13.78
CA PRO A 90 -8.85 6.96 12.78
C PRO A 90 -8.00 8.05 13.43
N PRO A 91 -6.97 8.57 12.72
CA PRO A 91 -6.23 9.72 13.18
C PRO A 91 -7.15 10.91 13.49
N SER A 92 -6.83 11.68 14.54
CA SER A 92 -7.57 12.92 14.86
C SER A 92 -7.38 13.98 13.78
N GLU A 93 -6.17 14.06 13.23
CA GLU A 93 -5.79 15.05 12.24
C GLU A 93 -6.44 14.75 10.89
N PHE A 94 -7.10 15.77 10.32
CA PHE A 94 -7.75 15.66 9.03
C PHE A 94 -6.78 15.27 7.91
N SER A 95 -5.59 15.88 7.89
CA SER A 95 -4.55 15.59 6.89
C SER A 95 -4.08 14.14 6.92
N GLN A 96 -3.99 13.55 8.11
CA GLN A 96 -3.60 12.15 8.29
C GLN A 96 -4.70 11.18 7.84
N ARG A 97 -5.97 11.48 8.13
CA ARG A 97 -7.11 10.71 7.58
C ARG A 97 -7.12 10.78 6.05
N PHE A 98 -6.92 11.97 5.49
CA PHE A 98 -6.84 12.16 4.04
C PHE A 98 -5.68 11.36 3.43
N GLU A 99 -4.51 11.38 4.07
CA GLU A 99 -3.34 10.63 3.65
C GLU A 99 -3.62 9.12 3.58
N GLN A 100 -4.26 8.55 4.61
CA GLN A 100 -4.63 7.13 4.60
C GLN A 100 -5.54 6.80 3.40
N VAL A 101 -6.57 7.60 3.16
CA VAL A 101 -7.48 7.37 2.01
C VAL A 101 -6.73 7.57 0.69
N PHE A 102 -5.85 8.56 0.58
CA PHE A 102 -5.01 8.77 -0.61
C PHE A 102 -4.15 7.54 -0.88
N GLU A 103 -3.44 7.01 0.12
CA GLU A 103 -2.59 5.81 -0.04
C GLU A 103 -3.40 4.60 -0.47
N ILE A 104 -4.54 4.37 0.18
CA ILE A 104 -5.46 3.28 -0.17
C ILE A 104 -5.92 3.42 -1.62
N VAL A 105 -6.40 4.60 -2.01
CA VAL A 105 -6.87 4.83 -3.38
C VAL A 105 -5.73 4.64 -4.37
N ASN A 106 -4.56 5.23 -4.13
CA ASN A 106 -3.38 5.11 -4.97
C ASN A 106 -2.94 3.65 -5.16
N MET A 107 -2.92 2.86 -4.08
CA MET A 107 -2.59 1.44 -4.13
C MET A 107 -3.71 0.62 -4.78
N SER A 108 -4.97 1.01 -4.63
CA SER A 108 -6.12 0.29 -5.17
C SER A 108 -6.38 0.51 -6.66
N LEU A 109 -5.82 1.58 -7.26
CA LEU A 109 -5.98 1.90 -8.68
C LEU A 109 -5.46 0.75 -9.53
N ALA A 110 -6.35 -0.13 -9.95
CA ALA A 110 -6.01 -1.24 -10.81
C ALA A 110 -6.02 -0.77 -12.26
N ASP A 111 -5.64 -1.63 -13.19
CA ASP A 111 -5.89 -1.44 -14.63
C ASP A 111 -7.40 -1.54 -14.98
N ARG A 112 -8.28 -1.32 -14.01
CA ARG A 112 -9.72 -1.29 -14.20
C ARG A 112 -10.09 0.01 -14.90
N SER A 113 -10.87 -0.11 -15.96
CA SER A 113 -11.34 1.02 -16.76
C SER A 113 -12.53 1.75 -16.12
N ILE A 114 -13.14 1.19 -15.07
CA ILE A 114 -14.40 1.67 -14.50
C ILE A 114 -14.16 2.34 -13.13
N ILE A 115 -14.22 3.66 -13.10
CA ILE A 115 -14.13 4.50 -11.88
C ILE A 115 -15.13 4.07 -10.80
N LYS A 116 -16.35 3.70 -11.21
CA LYS A 116 -17.42 3.31 -10.29
C LYS A 116 -17.03 2.10 -9.41
N ASP A 117 -16.28 1.16 -9.97
CA ASP A 117 -15.83 -0.02 -9.23
C ASP A 117 -14.75 0.35 -8.21
N GLU A 118 -13.86 1.26 -8.55
CA GLU A 118 -12.83 1.77 -7.63
C GLU A 118 -13.46 2.55 -6.49
N MET A 119 -14.44 3.41 -6.80
CA MET A 119 -15.20 4.14 -5.78
C MET A 119 -15.90 3.17 -4.82
N ARG A 120 -16.58 2.14 -5.35
CA ARG A 120 -17.26 1.12 -4.53
C ARG A 120 -16.30 0.48 -3.53
N LEU A 121 -15.09 0.16 -3.95
CA LEU A 121 -14.11 -0.54 -3.11
C LEU A 121 -13.47 0.36 -2.05
N ALA A 122 -13.13 1.59 -2.41
CA ALA A 122 -12.49 2.52 -1.49
C ALA A 122 -13.48 3.18 -0.50
N SER A 123 -14.79 3.12 -0.77
CA SER A 123 -15.81 3.80 0.06
C SER A 123 -15.83 3.31 1.51
N SER A 124 -15.81 1.99 1.75
CA SER A 124 -15.83 1.45 3.12
C SER A 124 -14.60 1.87 3.93
N PHE A 125 -13.42 1.87 3.29
CA PHE A 125 -12.20 2.34 3.92
C PHE A 125 -12.24 3.84 4.21
N ALA A 126 -12.76 4.67 3.30
CA ALA A 126 -12.91 6.10 3.56
C ALA A 126 -13.85 6.38 4.74
N ALA A 127 -14.96 5.64 4.86
CA ALA A 127 -15.86 5.70 6.02
C ALA A 127 -15.13 5.29 7.30
N LYS A 128 -14.40 4.17 7.28
CA LYS A 128 -13.63 3.67 8.42
C LYS A 128 -12.50 4.61 8.82
N CYS A 129 -11.92 5.37 7.90
CA CYS A 129 -10.98 6.46 8.18
C CYS A 129 -11.65 7.72 8.75
N GLY A 130 -12.97 7.72 8.98
CA GLY A 130 -13.69 8.80 9.66
C GLY A 130 -14.18 9.93 8.75
N PHE A 131 -14.35 9.70 7.45
CA PHE A 131 -15.05 10.63 6.55
C PHE A 131 -16.56 10.37 6.58
N LYS A 132 -17.35 11.44 6.45
CA LYS A 132 -18.83 11.30 6.45
C LYS A 132 -19.30 10.72 5.13
N GLU A 133 -20.40 9.95 5.16
CA GLU A 133 -20.97 9.29 3.98
C GLU A 133 -21.26 10.26 2.82
N ASN A 134 -21.69 11.49 3.13
CA ASN A 134 -21.96 12.51 2.12
C ASN A 134 -20.68 13.16 1.54
N GLU A 135 -19.55 13.08 2.23
CA GLU A 135 -18.25 13.61 1.80
C GLU A 135 -17.49 12.60 0.90
N ILE A 136 -17.65 11.30 1.18
CA ILE A 136 -16.91 10.19 0.54
C ILE A 136 -16.98 10.22 -1.00
N PRO A 137 -18.15 10.36 -1.67
CA PRO A 137 -18.19 10.37 -3.12
C PRO A 137 -17.34 11.49 -3.72
N SER A 138 -17.36 12.66 -3.09
CA SER A 138 -16.63 13.83 -3.55
C SER A 138 -15.12 13.70 -3.33
N LEU A 139 -14.72 13.09 -2.21
CA LEU A 139 -13.33 12.77 -1.86
C LEU A 139 -12.75 11.75 -2.84
N LEU A 140 -13.44 10.62 -3.03
CA LEU A 140 -12.96 9.54 -3.89
C LEU A 140 -12.88 9.98 -5.35
N LEU A 141 -13.87 10.74 -5.83
CA LEU A 141 -13.82 11.27 -7.19
C LEU A 141 -12.62 12.20 -7.40
N LEU A 142 -12.33 13.07 -6.43
CA LEU A 142 -11.15 13.93 -6.46
C LEU A 142 -9.85 13.10 -6.50
N LEU A 143 -9.72 12.12 -5.60
CA LEU A 143 -8.53 11.28 -5.50
C LEU A 143 -8.30 10.45 -6.77
N LEU A 144 -9.34 9.77 -7.27
CA LEU A 144 -9.25 8.92 -8.45
C LEU A 144 -8.85 9.71 -9.71
N ASN A 145 -9.48 10.87 -9.93
CA ASN A 145 -9.13 11.72 -11.06
C ASN A 145 -7.75 12.35 -10.90
N GLY A 146 -7.45 12.83 -9.69
CA GLY A 146 -6.20 13.48 -9.36
C GLY A 146 -4.99 12.57 -9.54
N ILE A 147 -5.05 11.36 -9.00
CA ILE A 147 -3.97 10.38 -9.12
C ILE A 147 -3.78 9.95 -10.58
N ARG A 148 -4.88 9.74 -11.34
CA ARG A 148 -4.80 9.48 -12.80
C ARG A 148 -4.16 10.62 -13.58
N GLN A 149 -4.30 11.85 -13.12
CA GLN A 149 -3.65 13.04 -13.68
C GLN A 149 -2.20 13.22 -13.20
N GLY A 150 -1.69 12.35 -12.34
CA GLY A 150 -0.35 12.44 -11.77
C GLY A 150 -0.20 13.49 -10.65
N LYS A 151 -1.30 14.02 -10.11
CA LYS A 151 -1.27 14.95 -8.98
C LYS A 151 -0.79 14.24 -7.71
N ASN A 152 0.02 14.93 -6.93
CA ASN A 152 0.52 14.38 -5.67
C ASN A 152 -0.44 14.65 -4.49
N LYS A 153 -0.19 13.97 -3.36
CA LYS A 153 -0.97 14.10 -2.11
C LYS A 153 -1.18 15.55 -1.67
N SER A 154 -0.14 16.38 -1.72
CA SER A 154 -0.18 17.77 -1.23
C SER A 154 -1.10 18.63 -2.09
N GLU A 155 -1.07 18.44 -3.41
CA GLU A 155 -1.96 19.12 -4.35
C GLU A 155 -3.42 18.73 -4.10
N LEU A 156 -3.70 17.44 -3.98
CA LEU A 156 -5.06 16.95 -3.78
C LEU A 156 -5.63 17.33 -2.41
N LEU A 157 -4.79 17.35 -1.37
CA LEU A 157 -5.21 17.81 -0.05
C LEU A 157 -5.64 19.27 -0.08
N LYS A 158 -4.85 20.14 -0.73
CA LYS A 158 -5.19 21.57 -0.89
C LYS A 158 -6.47 21.75 -1.70
N GLU A 159 -6.63 21.01 -2.80
CA GLU A 159 -7.82 21.06 -3.64
C GLU A 159 -9.07 20.65 -2.85
N TYR A 160 -8.99 19.57 -2.06
CA TYR A 160 -10.08 19.12 -1.22
C TYR A 160 -10.44 20.15 -0.13
N GLN A 161 -9.44 20.73 0.53
CA GLN A 161 -9.65 21.75 1.56
C GLN A 161 -10.31 23.02 1.00
N ASN A 162 -9.96 23.43 -0.22
CA ASN A 162 -10.60 24.58 -0.87
C ASN A 162 -12.07 24.29 -1.18
N LYS A 163 -12.39 23.06 -1.61
CA LYS A 163 -13.76 22.61 -1.88
C LYS A 163 -14.63 22.55 -0.62
N LEU A 164 -14.05 22.26 0.55
CA LEU A 164 -14.80 22.28 1.81
C LEU A 164 -15.16 23.70 2.30
N LYS A 165 -14.50 24.73 1.77
CA LYS A 165 -14.72 26.14 2.14
C LYS A 165 -15.67 26.88 1.20
N SER A 166 -15.95 26.29 0.03
CA SER A 166 -16.86 26.82 -1.00
C SER A 166 -18.28 26.31 -0.79
#